data_AF-A0A657B4W6-F1
#
_entry.id   AF-A0A657B4W6-F1
#
_cell.length_a   1.000
_cell.length_b   1.000
_cell.length_c   1.000
_cell.angle_alpha   90.00
_cell.angle_beta   90.00
_cell.angle_gamma   90.00
#
_symmetry.space_group_name_H-M   'P 1'
#
loop_
_entity.id
_entity.type
_entity.pdbx_description
1 polymer ?
#
loop_
_entity_poly.entity_id
_entity_poly.type
_entity_poly.pdbx_seq_one_letter_code
_entity_poly.pdbx_strand_id
1 'polypeptide(L)'
;EGKTHFGDRPPTGTSATNISDDIQPLNISTDLSNPEMVKNAKEQWRAEKIQAAEQKILLEKQNAEIQAAKKKYCEEAAKRLADIQGPVVFYDEHGEFVKVTEQERKQREKDLRAEIQRTCK
;
A
#
# COMPACT_ATOMS: atom_id res chain seq x y z
N GLU A 1 -0.52 -39.61 -7.03
CA GLU A 1 -1.03 -40.33 -5.84
C GLU A 1 -0.06 -40.05 -4.67
N GLY A 2 -0.42 -39.91 -3.40
CA GLY A 2 -1.67 -40.12 -2.69
C GLY A 2 -1.90 -39.11 -1.55
N LYS A 3 -3.13 -39.07 -1.06
CA LYS A 3 -3.58 -38.19 0.04
C LYS A 3 -3.33 -38.90 1.37
N THR A 4 -2.44 -38.35 2.19
CA THR A 4 -2.31 -38.75 3.59
C THR A 4 -3.51 -38.18 4.37
N HIS A 5 -4.38 -39.05 4.85
CA HIS A 5 -5.46 -38.70 5.77
C HIS A 5 -5.04 -39.15 7.17
N PHE A 6 -4.82 -38.20 8.07
CA PHE A 6 -4.66 -38.50 9.50
C PHE A 6 -6.05 -38.71 10.08
N GLY A 7 -6.35 -39.94 10.53
CA GLY A 7 -7.58 -40.22 11.28
C GLY A 7 -7.40 -39.87 12.75
N ASP A 8 -8.51 -39.71 13.48
CA ASP A 8 -8.54 -39.35 14.91
C ASP A 8 -8.00 -40.45 15.87
N ARG A 9 -7.41 -41.52 15.32
CA ARG A 9 -6.80 -42.58 16.12
C ARG A 9 -5.30 -42.32 16.30
N PRO A 10 -4.80 -42.36 17.55
CA PRO A 10 -3.38 -42.18 17.80
C PRO A 10 -2.55 -43.28 17.11
N PRO A 11 -1.33 -42.96 16.63
CA PRO A 11 -0.45 -43.93 15.98
C PRO A 11 -0.14 -45.10 16.93
N THR A 12 -0.18 -46.31 16.39
CA THR A 12 0.09 -47.53 17.16
C THR A 12 1.57 -47.63 17.49
N GLY A 13 1.90 -47.76 18.78
CA GLY A 13 3.28 -47.98 19.25
C GLY A 13 3.94 -46.78 19.94
N THR A 14 3.25 -45.65 20.03
CA THR A 14 3.72 -44.47 20.78
C THR A 14 2.76 -44.15 21.92
N SER A 15 3.26 -44.22 23.15
CA SER A 15 2.56 -43.72 24.33
C SER A 15 2.71 -42.20 24.39
N ALA A 16 1.63 -41.48 24.71
CA ALA A 16 1.71 -40.04 24.93
C ALA A 16 2.46 -39.76 26.24
N THR A 17 3.48 -38.91 26.17
CA THR A 17 4.18 -38.41 27.37
C THR A 17 3.33 -37.35 28.04
N ASN A 18 2.97 -37.54 29.31
CA ASN A 18 2.33 -36.50 30.10
C ASN A 18 3.38 -35.48 30.53
N ILE A 19 3.27 -34.25 30.03
CA ILE A 19 4.17 -33.15 30.34
C ILE A 19 3.54 -32.14 31.32
N SER A 20 2.42 -32.48 31.97
CA SER A 20 1.71 -31.54 32.86
C SER A 20 2.59 -31.01 33.99
N ASP A 21 3.55 -31.81 34.46
CA ASP A 21 4.49 -31.43 35.52
C ASP A 21 5.67 -30.56 35.02
N ASP A 22 5.91 -30.53 33.70
CA ASP A 22 6.95 -29.71 33.06
C ASP A 22 6.41 -28.36 32.52
N ILE A 23 5.08 -28.18 32.55
CA ILE A 23 4.46 -26.93 32.11
C ILE A 23 4.45 -25.95 33.28
N GLN A 24 5.23 -24.87 33.16
CA GLN A 24 5.11 -23.74 34.08
C GLN A 24 3.72 -23.12 33.95
N PRO A 25 3.01 -22.84 35.06
CA PRO A 25 1.73 -22.15 34.99
C PRO A 25 1.94 -20.78 34.36
N LEU A 26 1.45 -20.60 33.14
CA LEU A 26 1.37 -19.28 32.53
C LEU A 26 0.34 -18.49 33.36
N ASN A 27 0.79 -17.44 34.04
CA ASN A 27 -0.08 -16.46 34.69
C ASN A 27 -0.83 -15.64 33.64
N ILE A 28 -1.74 -16.26 32.89
CA ILE A 28 -2.69 -15.56 32.04
C ILE A 28 -3.87 -15.20 32.93
N SER A 29 -3.76 -14.06 33.61
CA SER A 29 -4.88 -13.51 34.37
C SER A 29 -6.01 -13.16 33.40
N THR A 30 -7.04 -14.00 33.37
CA THR A 30 -8.36 -13.70 32.78
C THR A 30 -9.31 -13.17 33.85
N ASP A 31 -8.75 -12.64 34.96
CA ASP A 31 -9.52 -12.21 36.12
C ASP A 31 -10.33 -10.94 35.80
N LEU A 32 -11.58 -11.13 35.37
CA LEU A 32 -12.55 -10.06 35.15
C LEU A 32 -13.15 -9.52 36.46
N SER A 33 -12.67 -9.98 37.64
CA SER A 33 -13.24 -9.63 38.94
C SER A 33 -12.86 -8.24 39.42
N ASN A 34 -11.84 -7.60 38.82
CA ASN A 34 -11.45 -6.23 39.12
C ASN A 34 -12.12 -5.24 38.14
N PRO A 35 -13.08 -4.40 38.60
CA PRO A 35 -13.76 -3.41 37.76
C PRO A 35 -12.82 -2.41 37.10
N GLU A 36 -11.68 -2.09 37.71
CA GLU A 36 -10.69 -1.18 37.14
C GLU A 36 -9.99 -1.77 35.92
N MET A 37 -9.69 -3.08 35.91
CA MET A 37 -9.08 -3.73 34.76
C MET A 37 -10.02 -3.76 33.55
N VAL A 38 -11.31 -4.03 33.78
CA VAL A 38 -12.33 -3.99 32.73
C VAL A 38 -12.49 -2.57 32.16
N LYS A 39 -12.45 -1.55 33.02
CA LYS A 39 -12.50 -0.14 32.59
C LYS A 39 -11.27 0.23 31.76
N ASN A 40 -10.06 -0.12 32.22
CA ASN A 40 -8.82 0.16 31.51
C ASN A 40 -8.78 -0.53 30.13
N ALA A 41 -9.19 -1.80 30.04
CA ALA A 41 -9.28 -2.52 28.78
C ALA A 41 -10.28 -1.86 27.80
N LYS A 42 -11.41 -1.37 28.30
CA LYS A 42 -12.41 -0.63 27.51
C LYS A 42 -11.88 0.72 27.02
N GLU A 43 -11.11 1.42 27.85
CA GLU A 43 -10.48 2.69 27.49
C GLU A 43 -9.38 2.50 26.45
N GLN A 44 -8.53 1.47 26.61
CA GLN A 44 -7.52 1.07 25.62
C GLN A 44 -8.16 0.74 24.27
N TRP A 45 -9.20 -0.10 24.26
CA TRP A 45 -9.91 -0.44 23.02
C TRP A 45 -10.55 0.78 22.33
N ARG A 46 -11.06 1.74 23.11
CA ARG A 46 -11.56 3.01 22.57
C ARG A 46 -10.44 3.85 21.97
N ALA A 47 -9.29 3.95 22.65
CA ALA A 47 -8.14 4.69 22.18
C ALA A 47 -7.59 4.08 20.87
N GLU A 48 -7.46 2.76 20.80
CA GLU A 48 -7.05 2.03 19.59
C GLU A 48 -8.00 2.29 18.41
N LYS A 49 -9.31 2.29 18.67
CA LYS A 49 -10.31 2.62 17.63
C LYS A 49 -10.18 4.04 17.12
N ILE A 50 -9.94 5.01 18.01
CA ILE A 50 -9.75 6.41 17.62
C ILE A 50 -8.48 6.54 16.78
N GLN A 51 -7.36 5.96 17.22
CA GLN A 51 -6.11 5.98 16.46
C GLN A 51 -6.26 5.33 15.08
N ALA A 52 -6.94 4.19 15.00
CA ALA A 52 -7.21 3.53 13.72
C ALA A 52 -8.09 4.38 12.79
N ALA A 53 -9.07 5.12 13.34
CA ALA A 53 -9.89 6.04 12.57
C ALA A 53 -9.07 7.25 12.07
N GLU A 54 -8.23 7.83 12.92
CA GLU A 54 -7.33 8.94 12.55
C GLU A 54 -6.34 8.53 11.46
N GLN A 55 -5.74 7.34 11.58
CA GLN A 55 -4.85 6.79 10.55
C GLN A 55 -5.56 6.59 9.21
N LYS A 56 -6.81 6.11 9.23
CA LYS A 56 -7.62 5.97 8.01
C LYS A 56 -7.88 7.33 7.36
N ILE A 57 -8.29 8.33 8.13
CA ILE A 57 -8.53 9.69 7.61
C ILE A 57 -7.25 10.27 7.01
N LEU A 58 -6.11 10.08 7.68
CA LEU A 58 -4.82 10.55 7.16
C LEU A 58 -4.45 9.87 5.84
N LEU A 59 -4.63 8.54 5.76
CA LEU A 59 -4.37 7.78 4.55
C LEU A 59 -5.30 8.19 3.40
N GLU A 60 -6.58 8.43 3.68
CA GLU A 60 -7.56 8.93 2.70
C GLU A 60 -7.14 10.30 2.15
N LYS A 61 -6.70 11.22 3.02
CA LYS A 61 -6.19 12.53 2.59
C LYS A 61 -4.96 12.42 1.71
N GLN A 62 -3.97 11.62 2.11
CA GLN A 62 -2.76 11.40 1.30
C GLN A 62 -3.10 10.79 -0.06
N ASN A 63 -4.01 9.79 -0.09
CA ASN A 63 -4.47 9.21 -1.33
C ASN A 63 -5.18 10.24 -2.22
N ALA A 64 -6.04 11.09 -1.65
CA ALA A 64 -6.70 12.15 -2.40
C ALA A 64 -5.70 13.16 -3.00
N GLU A 65 -4.67 13.54 -2.25
CA GLU A 65 -3.60 14.43 -2.73
C GLU A 65 -2.79 13.78 -3.86
N ILE A 66 -2.42 12.51 -3.72
CA ILE A 66 -1.71 11.75 -4.76
C ILE A 66 -2.55 11.66 -6.03
N GLN A 67 -3.85 11.36 -5.91
CA GLN A 67 -4.76 11.30 -7.07
C GLN A 67 -4.92 12.67 -7.73
N ALA A 68 -5.02 13.75 -6.95
CA ALA A 68 -5.11 15.11 -7.48
C ALA A 68 -3.81 15.50 -8.22
N ALA A 69 -2.65 15.18 -7.66
CA ALA A 69 -1.35 15.40 -8.31
C ALA A 69 -1.22 14.59 -9.60
N LYS A 70 -1.59 13.30 -9.58
CA LYS A 70 -1.62 12.43 -10.76
C LYS A 70 -2.51 13.01 -11.86
N LYS A 71 -3.71 13.47 -11.51
CA LYS A 71 -4.65 14.09 -12.46
C LYS A 71 -4.04 15.33 -13.12
N LYS A 72 -3.48 16.25 -12.33
CA LYS A 72 -2.81 17.47 -12.85
C LYS A 72 -1.66 17.12 -13.79
N TYR A 73 -0.79 16.19 -13.38
CA TYR A 73 0.31 15.71 -14.21
C TYR A 73 -0.20 15.16 -15.56
N CYS A 74 -1.28 14.37 -15.54
CA CYS A 74 -1.85 13.80 -16.76
C CYS A 74 -2.46 14.85 -17.68
N GLU A 75 -3.12 15.88 -17.13
CA GLU A 75 -3.63 17.01 -17.89
C GLU A 75 -2.49 17.82 -18.54
N GLU A 76 -1.42 18.09 -17.79
CA GLU A 76 -0.22 18.78 -18.30
C GLU A 76 0.53 17.97 -19.36
N ALA A 77 0.66 16.66 -19.15
CA ALA A 77 1.27 15.76 -20.11
C ALA A 77 0.46 15.69 -21.42
N ALA A 78 -0.87 15.65 -21.34
CA ALA A 78 -1.73 15.69 -22.51
C ALA A 78 -1.59 17.01 -23.29
N LYS A 79 -1.50 18.15 -22.60
CA LYS A 79 -1.22 19.45 -23.22
C LYS A 79 0.14 19.45 -23.93
N ARG A 80 1.20 19.04 -23.24
CA ARG A 80 2.55 18.92 -23.82
C ARG A 80 2.57 18.00 -25.05
N LEU A 81 1.80 16.93 -25.04
CA LEU A 81 1.67 16.04 -26.19
C LEU A 81 0.99 16.74 -27.37
N ALA A 82 -0.06 17.52 -27.13
CA ALA A 82 -0.71 18.31 -28.17
C ALA A 82 0.23 19.38 -28.74
N ASP A 83 1.01 20.04 -27.88
CA ASP A 83 1.98 21.05 -28.30
C ASP A 83 3.06 20.43 -29.19
N ILE A 84 3.67 19.31 -28.77
CA ILE A 84 4.79 18.70 -29.50
C ILE A 84 4.37 17.96 -30.79
N GLN A 85 3.09 17.63 -31.00
CA GLN A 85 2.63 16.88 -32.17
C GLN A 85 2.87 17.59 -33.51
N GLY A 86 2.90 18.92 -33.51
CA GLY A 86 3.17 19.75 -34.69
C GLY A 86 4.61 20.26 -34.77
N PRO A 87 4.94 21.07 -35.80
CA PRO A 87 6.20 21.79 -35.87
C PRO A 87 6.31 22.77 -34.70
N VAL A 88 7.32 22.60 -33.85
CA VAL A 88 7.52 23.41 -32.64
C VAL A 88 8.98 23.80 -32.44
N VAL A 89 9.14 24.92 -31.75
CA VAL A 89 10.43 25.41 -31.28
C VAL A 89 10.62 24.98 -29.84
N PHE A 90 11.82 24.52 -29.51
CA PHE A 90 12.19 24.16 -28.15
C PHE A 90 13.04 25.25 -27.53
N TYR A 91 12.79 25.49 -26.25
CA TYR A 91 13.59 26.36 -25.40
C TYR A 91 14.14 25.55 -24.22
N ASP A 92 15.30 25.94 -23.72
CA ASP A 92 15.86 25.39 -22.49
C ASP A 92 15.33 26.12 -21.23
N GLU A 93 15.90 25.80 -20.07
CA GLU A 93 15.53 26.40 -18.79
C GLU A 93 15.92 27.89 -18.67
N HIS A 94 16.84 28.36 -19.53
CA HIS A 94 17.27 29.76 -19.62
C HIS A 94 16.49 30.54 -20.69
N GLY A 95 15.59 29.88 -21.42
CA GLY A 95 14.83 30.48 -22.51
C GLY A 95 15.61 30.60 -23.82
N GLU A 96 16.75 29.92 -23.94
CA GLU A 96 17.54 29.89 -25.17
C GLU A 96 16.99 28.85 -26.14
N PHE A 97 17.08 29.16 -27.44
CA PHE A 97 16.60 28.28 -28.50
C PHE A 97 17.43 26.99 -28.56
N VAL A 98 16.76 25.84 -28.49
CA VAL A 98 17.37 24.53 -28.67
C VAL A 98 17.05 24.01 -30.07
N LYS A 99 18.09 23.76 -30.86
CA LYS A 99 17.93 23.13 -32.17
C LYS A 99 17.62 21.65 -31.99
N VAL A 100 16.36 21.29 -32.18
CA VAL A 100 15.89 19.89 -32.16
C VAL A 100 15.50 19.47 -33.56
N THR A 101 15.93 18.28 -33.97
CA THR A 101 15.55 17.72 -35.27
C THR A 101 14.12 17.17 -35.25
N GLU A 102 13.47 17.07 -36.42
CA GLU A 102 12.14 16.44 -36.51
C GLU A 102 12.12 14.99 -36.02
N GLN A 103 13.23 14.27 -36.18
CA GLN A 103 13.35 12.90 -35.69
C GLN A 103 13.36 12.86 -34.15
N GLU A 104 14.10 13.77 -33.52
CA GLU A 104 14.12 13.88 -32.06
C GLU A 104 12.77 14.36 -31.51
N ARG A 105 12.10 15.29 -32.18
CA ARG A 105 10.73 15.73 -31.83
C ARG A 105 9.77 14.54 -31.81
N LYS A 106 9.75 13.74 -32.88
CA LYS A 106 8.91 12.53 -32.98
C LYS A 106 9.24 11.49 -31.92
N GLN A 107 10.51 11.35 -31.56
CA GLN A 107 10.93 10.45 -30.50
C GLN A 107 10.40 10.91 -29.13
N ARG A 108 10.54 12.21 -28.81
CA ARG A 108 9.97 12.81 -27.59
C ARG A 108 8.45 12.66 -27.53
N GLU A 109 7.75 12.86 -28.65
CA GLU A 109 6.31 12.64 -28.75
C GLU A 109 5.93 11.19 -28.43
N LYS A 110 6.66 10.22 -28.99
CA LYS A 110 6.45 8.79 -28.76
C LYS A 110 6.69 8.41 -27.29
N ASP A 111 7.76 8.92 -26.70
CA ASP A 111 8.14 8.63 -25.32
C ASP A 111 7.11 9.22 -24.34
N LEU A 112 6.70 10.47 -24.56
CA LEU A 112 5.66 11.12 -23.76
C LEU A 112 4.32 10.37 -23.87
N ARG A 113 3.95 9.92 -25.08
CA ARG A 113 2.74 9.12 -25.28
C ARG A 113 2.79 7.79 -24.52
N ALA A 114 3.95 7.13 -24.51
CA ALA A 114 4.17 5.90 -23.75
C ALA A 114 4.10 6.14 -22.23
N GLU A 115 4.66 7.24 -21.75
CA GLU A 115 4.60 7.65 -20.34
C GLU A 115 3.16 7.91 -19.89
N ILE A 116 2.39 8.69 -20.66
CA ILE A 116 0.97 8.93 -20.41
C ILE A 116 0.20 7.60 -20.37
N GLN A 117 0.48 6.67 -21.29
CA GLN A 117 -0.20 5.37 -21.29
C GLN A 117 0.12 4.49 -20.08
N ARG A 118 1.31 4.64 -19.48
CA ARG A 118 1.70 3.87 -18.28
C ARG A 118 1.16 4.51 -17.01
N THR A 119 1.24 5.83 -16.92
CA THR A 119 0.95 6.57 -15.70
C THR A 119 -0.52 6.98 -15.62
N CYS A 120 -1.14 7.43 -16.72
CA CYS A 120 -2.45 8.09 -16.70
C CYS A 120 -3.64 7.17 -17.01
N LYS A 121 -3.39 5.87 -17.17
CA LYS A 121 -4.46 4.86 -17.15
C LYS A 121 -4.98 4.61 -15.72
#